data_AF-A0A690LHR4-F1
#
_entry.id   AF-A0A690LHR4-F1
#
_cell.length_a   1.000
_cell.length_b   1.000
_cell.length_c   1.000
_cell.angle_alpha   90.00
_cell.angle_beta   90.00
_cell.angle_gamma   90.00
#
_symmetry.space_group_name_H-M   'P 1'
#
loop_
_entity.id
_entity.type
_entity.pdbx_description
1 polymer ?
#
loop_
_entity_poly.entity_id
_entity_poly.type
_entity_poly.pdbx_seq_one_letter_code
_entity_poly.pdbx_strand_id
1 'polypeptide(L)'
;NNINNVKSKFKKLKNVIVVKRGSDLYLKYLASAKYLVNNVTFPDYFIRKDGQRYLNTWHGTPIKYLGKKIKTGFMEHANAQRNFLHATHLIHPNLYTKDILENDYDIKDLSSGVSILTGYPRIDLSLSSNASIKNDLGIKDEQKVLLYAPTWRGGLNTQYFDFERLRNDILELQKSDFKILVSVHHEIEHLFDNEQFKDVLLPSYIEMNELLPIVDVLITDYSSVMFDFMVLERPIICYVYDYEHYKQERGLYFNIDEITHHVCKTIEEVKEILNSKDLFIKDELHLANLRYKFYDLEDGKSCSRVVSAFFEDIKTEKNAKQCNNILFYAGPFIPNGITNSFKNLVYHLQNLNFNIFVSIDPTSIYSHEERLEQFYLISKKVKFLPRIGSLNLTLEEFYIEKESLSEE
;
A
#
# COMPACT_ATOMS: atom_id res chain seq x y z
N ASN A 1 -9.82 -13.05 -6.71
CA ASN A 1 -11.15 -13.17 -7.37
C ASN A 1 -11.78 -14.56 -7.27
N ASN A 2 -11.30 -15.44 -6.39
CA ASN A 2 -11.89 -16.76 -6.19
C ASN A 2 -12.96 -16.68 -5.08
N ILE A 3 -14.23 -16.91 -5.41
CA ILE A 3 -15.34 -16.91 -4.43
C ILE A 3 -15.14 -18.02 -3.39
N ASN A 4 -14.39 -19.08 -3.73
CA ASN A 4 -14.12 -20.18 -2.81
C ASN A 4 -13.30 -19.70 -1.60
N ASN A 5 -12.46 -18.67 -1.78
CA ASN A 5 -11.59 -18.12 -0.73
C ASN A 5 -12.32 -17.16 0.23
N VAL A 6 -13.62 -16.91 0.04
CA VAL A 6 -14.35 -16.07 1.00
C VAL A 6 -14.49 -16.78 2.33
N LYS A 7 -14.07 -16.09 3.40
CA LYS A 7 -14.13 -16.59 4.78
C LYS A 7 -15.54 -17.00 5.15
N SER A 8 -15.66 -18.16 5.83
CA SER A 8 -16.94 -18.76 6.22
C SER A 8 -17.81 -17.82 7.04
N LYS A 9 -17.21 -16.94 7.86
CA LYS A 9 -17.92 -15.92 8.65
C LYS A 9 -18.79 -15.01 7.77
N PHE A 10 -18.30 -14.58 6.61
CA PHE A 10 -19.07 -13.72 5.70
C PHE A 10 -20.15 -14.48 4.94
N LYS A 11 -19.93 -15.76 4.61
CA LYS A 11 -20.92 -16.62 3.94
C LYS A 11 -22.18 -16.85 4.80
N LYS A 12 -22.07 -16.70 6.12
CA LYS A 12 -23.19 -16.88 7.07
C LYS A 12 -24.03 -15.62 7.26
N LEU A 13 -23.57 -14.46 6.79
CA LEU A 13 -24.27 -13.18 6.99
C LEU A 13 -25.37 -12.99 5.93
N LYS A 14 -26.63 -12.90 6.35
CA LYS A 14 -27.79 -12.75 5.46
C LYS A 14 -27.78 -11.43 4.67
N ASN A 15 -27.07 -10.43 5.17
CA ASN A 15 -26.96 -9.10 4.58
C ASN A 15 -25.65 -8.89 3.77
N VAL A 16 -24.90 -9.96 3.51
CA VAL A 16 -23.67 -9.90 2.71
C VAL A 16 -23.86 -10.70 1.43
N ILE A 17 -23.62 -10.06 0.29
CA ILE A 17 -23.63 -10.70 -1.03
C ILE A 17 -22.20 -10.70 -1.55
N VAL A 18 -21.67 -11.89 -1.82
CA VAL A 18 -20.36 -12.08 -2.43
C VAL A 18 -20.50 -12.06 -3.94
N VAL A 19 -19.73 -11.21 -4.60
CA VAL A 19 -19.81 -11.04 -6.06
C VAL A 19 -18.44 -11.23 -6.69
N LYS A 20 -18.40 -11.96 -7.82
CA LYS A 20 -17.17 -12.16 -8.60
C LYS A 20 -16.75 -10.84 -9.24
N ARG A 21 -15.52 -10.38 -8.99
CA ARG A 21 -14.94 -9.19 -9.65
C ARG A 21 -15.04 -9.33 -11.18
N GLY A 22 -15.49 -8.28 -11.85
CA GLY A 22 -15.69 -8.24 -13.30
C GLY A 22 -16.99 -8.86 -13.83
N SER A 23 -17.85 -9.42 -12.97
CA SER A 23 -19.19 -9.87 -13.39
C SER A 23 -20.17 -8.70 -13.56
N ASP A 24 -21.28 -8.92 -14.26
CA ASP A 24 -22.34 -7.91 -14.43
C ASP A 24 -22.86 -7.40 -13.09
N LEU A 25 -23.01 -8.28 -12.10
CA LEU A 25 -23.44 -7.89 -10.76
C LEU A 25 -22.39 -7.02 -10.05
N TYR A 26 -21.09 -7.28 -10.29
CA TYR A 26 -20.01 -6.44 -9.77
C TYR A 26 -20.07 -5.05 -10.39
N LEU A 27 -20.21 -4.96 -11.72
CA LEU A 27 -20.33 -3.69 -12.43
C LEU A 27 -21.57 -2.92 -12.00
N LYS A 28 -22.72 -3.61 -11.84
CA LYS A 28 -23.96 -3.02 -11.32
C LYS A 28 -23.74 -2.39 -9.95
N TYR A 29 -23.15 -3.11 -8.98
CA TYR A 29 -22.91 -2.54 -7.65
C TYR A 29 -21.84 -1.45 -7.66
N LEU A 30 -20.76 -1.61 -8.43
CA LEU A 30 -19.73 -0.59 -8.59
C LEU A 30 -20.33 0.73 -9.11
N ALA A 31 -21.28 0.66 -10.04
CA ALA A 31 -21.94 1.81 -10.65
C ALA A 31 -23.13 2.40 -9.87
N SER A 32 -23.64 1.72 -8.83
CA SER A 32 -24.88 2.12 -8.13
C SER A 32 -24.76 2.19 -6.60
N ALA A 33 -23.74 1.58 -5.99
CA ALA A 33 -23.57 1.62 -4.55
C ALA A 33 -23.33 3.04 -4.06
N LYS A 34 -24.03 3.43 -2.98
CA LYS A 34 -23.84 4.75 -2.34
C LYS A 34 -22.49 4.84 -1.62
N TYR A 35 -22.03 3.75 -1.00
CA TYR A 35 -20.79 3.70 -0.24
C TYR A 35 -19.87 2.64 -0.85
N LEU A 36 -18.66 3.04 -1.21
CA LEU A 36 -17.59 2.17 -1.67
C LEU A 36 -16.42 2.26 -0.69
N VAL A 37 -15.89 1.12 -0.30
CA VAL A 37 -14.74 1.01 0.60
C VAL A 37 -13.70 0.11 -0.07
N ASN A 38 -12.45 0.58 -0.14
CA ASN A 38 -11.34 -0.18 -0.73
C ASN A 38 -10.02 0.18 -0.03
N ASN A 39 -9.11 -0.77 0.10
CA ASN A 39 -7.77 -0.58 0.69
C ASN A 39 -6.65 -0.53 -0.37
N VAL A 40 -7.01 -0.71 -1.64
CA VAL A 40 -6.10 -0.64 -2.78
C VAL A 40 -6.68 0.33 -3.82
N THR A 41 -6.99 -0.17 -5.01
CA THR A 41 -7.54 0.59 -6.12
C THR A 41 -8.71 -0.17 -6.74
N PHE A 42 -9.71 0.56 -7.24
CA PHE A 42 -10.62 0.04 -8.23
C PHE A 42 -9.95 -0.01 -9.61
N PRO A 43 -10.44 -0.84 -10.54
CA PRO A 43 -9.97 -0.89 -11.92
C PRO A 43 -10.03 0.47 -12.63
N ASP A 44 -9.27 0.61 -13.71
CA ASP A 44 -9.18 1.81 -14.54
C ASP A 44 -10.52 2.28 -15.13
N TYR A 45 -11.47 1.36 -15.37
CA TYR A 45 -12.83 1.69 -15.81
C TYR A 45 -13.75 2.27 -14.71
N PHE A 46 -13.36 2.24 -13.43
CA PHE A 46 -14.21 2.75 -12.34
C PHE A 46 -14.26 4.28 -12.33
N ILE A 47 -15.38 4.91 -12.66
CA ILE A 47 -15.59 6.35 -12.39
C ILE A 47 -16.58 6.49 -11.24
N ARG A 48 -16.18 7.26 -10.22
CA ARG A 48 -17.09 7.65 -9.14
C ARG A 48 -18.16 8.59 -9.68
N LYS A 49 -19.43 8.23 -9.52
CA LYS A 49 -20.59 9.07 -9.86
C LYS A 49 -20.94 10.03 -8.74
N ASP A 50 -21.69 11.07 -9.09
CA ASP A 50 -22.33 11.93 -8.10
C ASP A 50 -23.24 11.12 -7.17
N GLY A 51 -23.24 11.46 -5.89
CA GLY A 51 -23.94 10.72 -4.84
C GLY A 51 -23.19 9.50 -4.30
N GLN A 52 -22.13 9.00 -4.96
CA GLN A 52 -21.27 7.95 -4.42
C GLN A 52 -20.21 8.53 -3.48
N ARG A 53 -20.00 7.86 -2.34
CA ARG A 53 -18.91 8.09 -1.39
C ARG A 53 -17.91 6.96 -1.49
N TYR A 54 -16.67 7.30 -1.79
CA TYR A 54 -15.56 6.36 -1.85
C TYR A 54 -14.58 6.64 -0.71
N LEU A 55 -14.45 5.67 0.19
CA LEU A 55 -13.40 5.58 1.21
C LEU A 55 -12.25 4.73 0.67
N ASN A 56 -11.08 5.35 0.52
CA ASN A 56 -9.83 4.62 0.32
C ASN A 56 -9.08 4.55 1.66
N THR A 57 -8.86 3.33 2.14
CA THR A 57 -8.13 3.11 3.40
C THR A 57 -6.64 2.98 3.23
N TRP A 58 -6.15 2.80 1.99
CA TRP A 58 -4.82 2.29 1.73
C TRP A 58 -4.51 1.01 2.54
N HIS A 59 -3.26 0.55 2.52
CA HIS A 59 -2.90 -0.79 3.01
C HIS A 59 -1.58 -0.86 3.78
N GLY A 60 -1.03 0.27 4.23
CA GLY A 60 0.17 0.25 5.05
C GLY A 60 0.97 1.54 5.04
N THR A 61 1.79 1.72 6.07
CA THR A 61 2.78 2.80 6.13
C THR A 61 3.92 2.49 5.13
N PRO A 62 4.28 3.42 4.22
CA PRO A 62 5.27 3.16 3.18
C PRO A 62 6.70 2.98 3.70
N ILE A 63 7.36 1.91 3.26
CA ILE A 63 8.80 1.65 3.49
C ILE A 63 9.57 1.93 2.20
N LYS A 64 9.16 1.25 1.13
CA LYS A 64 9.69 1.43 -0.22
C LYS A 64 9.08 2.66 -0.90
N TYR A 65 9.79 3.21 -1.89
CA TYR A 65 9.27 4.30 -2.70
C TYR A 65 7.94 3.95 -3.39
N LEU A 66 7.02 4.91 -3.36
CA LEU A 66 5.70 4.86 -3.98
C LEU A 66 5.51 6.05 -4.94
N GLY A 67 4.39 6.03 -5.67
CA GLY A 67 4.03 7.12 -6.58
C GLY A 67 5.09 7.36 -7.66
N LYS A 68 5.41 8.63 -7.91
CA LYS A 68 6.42 9.07 -8.88
C LYS A 68 7.86 8.70 -8.53
N LYS A 69 8.12 8.16 -7.34
CA LYS A 69 9.45 7.68 -6.92
C LYS A 69 9.69 6.19 -7.21
N ILE A 70 8.66 5.47 -7.67
CA ILE A 70 8.82 4.07 -8.12
C ILE A 70 9.89 4.02 -9.21
N LYS A 71 10.83 3.07 -9.09
CA LYS A 71 11.97 2.91 -10.01
C LYS A 71 11.77 1.82 -11.06
N THR A 72 10.78 0.95 -10.89
CA THR A 72 10.60 -0.27 -11.69
C THR A 72 9.93 -0.04 -13.05
N GLY A 73 9.15 1.03 -13.19
CA GLY A 73 8.49 1.32 -14.46
C GLY A 73 7.88 2.72 -14.55
N PHE A 74 7.57 3.10 -15.78
CA PHE A 74 7.08 4.43 -16.10
C PHE A 74 5.60 4.57 -15.72
N MET A 75 5.28 5.50 -14.82
CA MET A 75 3.91 5.82 -14.39
C MET A 75 3.10 4.61 -13.85
N GLU A 76 3.76 3.61 -13.26
CA GLU A 76 3.09 2.42 -12.67
C GLU A 76 2.02 2.78 -11.61
N HIS A 77 2.16 3.95 -10.98
CA HIS A 77 1.26 4.45 -9.96
C HIS A 77 -0.03 5.11 -10.49
N ALA A 78 -0.21 5.20 -11.81
CA ALA A 78 -1.31 5.94 -12.44
C ALA A 78 -2.69 5.55 -11.91
N ASN A 79 -2.97 4.26 -11.75
CA ASN A 79 -4.28 3.83 -11.26
C ASN A 79 -4.50 4.18 -9.78
N ALA A 80 -3.46 4.16 -8.98
CA ALA A 80 -3.53 4.57 -7.58
C ALA A 80 -3.76 6.09 -7.47
N GLN A 81 -3.04 6.91 -8.24
CA GLN A 81 -3.30 8.36 -8.30
C GLN A 81 -4.76 8.64 -8.70
N ARG A 82 -5.24 8.02 -9.78
CA ARG A 82 -6.62 8.13 -10.25
C ARG A 82 -7.64 7.77 -9.18
N ASN A 83 -7.42 6.67 -8.47
CA ASN A 83 -8.31 6.25 -7.38
C ASN A 83 -8.28 7.24 -6.21
N PHE A 84 -7.14 7.81 -5.85
CA PHE A 84 -7.06 8.84 -4.83
C PHE A 84 -7.81 10.12 -5.23
N LEU A 85 -7.73 10.53 -6.50
CA LEU A 85 -8.49 11.68 -7.01
C LEU A 85 -10.01 11.41 -7.05
N HIS A 86 -10.42 10.15 -7.23
CA HIS A 86 -11.82 9.74 -7.09
C HIS A 86 -12.25 9.55 -5.64
N ALA A 87 -11.33 9.40 -4.68
CA ALA A 87 -11.68 9.15 -3.29
C ALA A 87 -12.37 10.39 -2.70
N THR A 88 -13.52 10.17 -2.06
CA THR A 88 -14.16 11.23 -1.25
C THR A 88 -13.52 11.34 0.12
N HIS A 89 -12.97 10.23 0.63
CA HIS A 89 -12.32 10.13 1.92
C HIS A 89 -11.07 9.27 1.73
N LEU A 90 -9.91 9.82 2.08
CA LEU A 90 -8.64 9.11 2.15
C LEU A 90 -8.19 9.15 3.61
N ILE A 91 -8.02 7.97 4.22
CA ILE A 91 -7.56 7.89 5.60
C ILE A 91 -6.07 7.59 5.65
N HIS A 92 -5.43 8.03 6.72
CA HIS A 92 -4.01 7.88 6.93
C HIS A 92 -3.70 7.47 8.37
N PRO A 93 -2.76 6.54 8.57
CA PRO A 93 -2.41 6.08 9.90
C PRO A 93 -1.62 7.12 10.71
N ASN A 94 -0.82 7.93 10.02
CA ASN A 94 0.10 8.91 10.57
C ASN A 94 0.41 10.00 9.53
N LEU A 95 1.00 11.11 9.98
CA LEU A 95 1.39 12.23 9.11
C LEU A 95 2.41 11.82 8.04
N TYR A 96 3.35 10.94 8.38
CA TYR A 96 4.35 10.42 7.45
C TYR A 96 3.71 9.76 6.21
N THR A 97 2.72 8.89 6.40
CA THR A 97 2.00 8.23 5.31
C THR A 97 1.16 9.21 4.52
N LYS A 98 0.49 10.16 5.21
CA LYS A 98 -0.28 11.22 4.57
C LYS A 98 0.58 12.03 3.60
N ASP A 99 1.72 12.52 4.07
CA ASP A 99 2.62 13.32 3.24
C ASP A 99 3.16 12.53 2.05
N ILE A 100 3.53 11.27 2.23
CA ILE A 100 3.99 10.43 1.10
C ILE A 100 2.88 10.25 0.07
N LEU A 101 1.69 9.81 0.49
CA LEU A 101 0.60 9.55 -0.46
C LEU A 101 0.15 10.83 -1.17
N GLU A 102 0.07 11.96 -0.46
CA GLU A 102 -0.38 13.22 -1.05
C GLU A 102 0.64 13.84 -2.02
N ASN A 103 1.93 13.79 -1.68
CA ASN A 103 2.98 14.42 -2.48
C ASN A 103 3.51 13.52 -3.61
N ASP A 104 3.75 12.23 -3.33
CA ASP A 104 4.37 11.34 -4.32
C ASP A 104 3.37 10.84 -5.36
N TYR A 105 2.06 10.97 -5.11
CA TYR A 105 1.01 10.79 -6.11
C TYR A 105 0.49 12.12 -6.69
N ASP A 106 1.10 13.27 -6.37
CA ASP A 106 0.71 14.59 -6.90
C ASP A 106 -0.78 14.95 -6.66
N ILE A 107 -1.38 14.51 -5.56
CA ILE A 107 -2.80 14.77 -5.25
C ILE A 107 -3.02 15.89 -4.24
N LYS A 108 -2.00 16.33 -3.49
CA LYS A 108 -2.11 17.29 -2.38
C LYS A 108 -2.88 18.56 -2.71
N ASP A 109 -2.63 19.13 -3.89
CA ASP A 109 -3.25 20.39 -4.35
C ASP A 109 -4.39 20.17 -5.34
N LEU A 110 -4.75 18.92 -5.63
CA LEU A 110 -5.72 18.56 -6.68
C LEU A 110 -6.94 17.81 -6.14
N SER A 111 -6.77 17.00 -5.09
CA SER A 111 -7.84 16.21 -4.52
C SER A 111 -8.93 17.10 -3.92
N SER A 112 -10.18 16.77 -4.26
CA SER A 112 -11.38 17.41 -3.67
C SER A 112 -11.97 16.60 -2.50
N GLY A 113 -11.39 15.43 -2.23
CA GLY A 113 -11.76 14.56 -1.12
C GLY A 113 -11.20 15.05 0.22
N VAL A 114 -11.67 14.45 1.30
CA VAL A 114 -11.20 14.72 2.65
C VAL A 114 -10.06 13.76 2.97
N SER A 115 -8.94 14.31 3.44
CA SER A 115 -7.79 13.56 3.95
C SER A 115 -7.76 13.58 5.48
N ILE A 116 -7.87 12.40 6.11
CA ILE A 116 -8.16 12.26 7.54
C ILE A 116 -7.10 11.40 8.21
N LEU A 117 -6.57 11.87 9.34
CA LEU A 117 -5.70 11.08 10.19
C LEU A 117 -6.55 10.21 11.13
N THR A 118 -6.42 8.89 11.03
CA THR A 118 -7.27 7.96 11.77
C THR A 118 -6.58 6.69 12.25
N GLY A 119 -5.26 6.53 12.19
CA GLY A 119 -4.72 5.16 12.34
C GLY A 119 -5.32 4.20 11.27
N TYR A 120 -5.15 2.90 11.45
CA TYR A 120 -5.77 1.87 10.61
C TYR A 120 -6.82 1.05 11.38
N PRO A 121 -8.07 0.94 10.87
CA PRO A 121 -9.10 0.09 11.48
C PRO A 121 -8.67 -1.37 11.72
N ARG A 122 -7.77 -1.91 10.89
CA ARG A 122 -7.26 -3.28 11.07
C ARG A 122 -6.33 -3.43 12.28
N ILE A 123 -5.65 -2.35 12.70
CA ILE A 123 -4.74 -2.37 13.86
C ILE A 123 -5.51 -2.39 15.18
N ASP A 124 -6.78 -1.96 15.20
CA ASP A 124 -7.66 -2.14 16.37
C ASP A 124 -7.73 -3.62 16.80
N LEU A 125 -7.68 -4.55 15.85
CA LEU A 125 -7.63 -5.98 16.13
C LEU A 125 -6.31 -6.40 16.80
N SER A 126 -5.18 -5.80 16.42
CA SER A 126 -3.88 -6.05 17.04
C SER A 126 -3.85 -5.64 18.51
N LEU A 127 -4.65 -4.64 18.90
CA LEU A 127 -4.74 -4.16 20.28
C LEU A 127 -5.81 -4.90 21.11
N SER A 128 -6.67 -5.68 20.45
CA SER A 128 -7.64 -6.54 21.11
C SER A 128 -7.02 -7.91 21.40
N SER A 129 -7.06 -8.38 22.65
CA SER A 129 -6.59 -9.73 22.96
C SER A 129 -7.66 -10.77 22.59
N ASN A 130 -7.27 -11.78 21.80
CA ASN A 130 -8.10 -12.95 21.58
C ASN A 130 -7.35 -14.23 21.99
N ALA A 131 -7.59 -14.67 23.22
CA ALA A 131 -6.99 -15.88 23.77
C ALA A 131 -7.34 -17.16 22.98
N SER A 132 -8.41 -17.16 22.18
CA SER A 132 -8.81 -18.36 21.42
C SER A 132 -7.78 -18.77 20.37
N ILE A 133 -7.02 -17.81 19.82
CA ILE A 133 -6.09 -18.06 18.71
C ILE A 133 -4.91 -18.94 19.15
N LYS A 134 -4.45 -18.81 20.40
CA LYS A 134 -3.43 -19.73 20.93
C LYS A 134 -3.92 -21.17 20.93
N ASN A 135 -5.17 -21.40 21.37
CA ASN A 135 -5.78 -22.73 21.38
C ASN A 135 -5.95 -23.30 19.96
N ASP A 136 -6.43 -22.48 19.02
CA ASP A 136 -6.62 -22.88 17.62
C ASP A 136 -5.30 -23.30 16.95
N LEU A 137 -4.18 -22.71 17.39
CA LEU A 137 -2.82 -22.99 16.91
C LEU A 137 -2.06 -24.02 17.77
N GLY A 138 -2.68 -24.58 18.81
CA GLY A 138 -2.03 -25.53 19.73
C GLY A 138 -0.86 -24.93 20.53
N ILE A 139 -0.87 -23.61 20.75
CA ILE A 139 0.17 -22.86 21.46
C ILE A 139 -0.17 -22.85 22.96
N LYS A 140 0.79 -23.27 23.80
CA LYS A 140 0.63 -23.22 25.26
C LYS A 140 0.68 -21.78 25.77
N ASP A 141 -0.02 -21.49 26.86
CA ASP A 141 -0.13 -20.12 27.39
C ASP A 141 1.22 -19.46 27.67
N GLU A 142 2.15 -20.19 28.29
CA GLU A 142 3.50 -19.74 28.65
C GLU A 142 4.50 -19.76 27.47
N GLN A 143 4.13 -20.34 26.33
CA GLN A 143 5.03 -20.45 25.20
C GLN A 143 5.11 -19.12 24.45
N LYS A 144 6.33 -18.59 24.32
CA LYS A 144 6.58 -17.39 23.52
C LYS A 144 6.47 -17.69 22.03
N VAL A 145 5.91 -16.76 21.26
CA VAL A 145 5.66 -16.92 19.82
C VAL A 145 6.58 -16.00 19.01
N LEU A 146 7.27 -16.59 18.05
CA LEU A 146 8.09 -15.91 17.05
C LEU A 146 7.36 -15.95 15.71
N LEU A 147 7.00 -14.80 15.16
CA LEU A 147 6.45 -14.69 13.81
C LEU A 147 7.56 -14.33 12.83
N TYR A 148 7.78 -15.17 11.82
CA TYR A 148 8.63 -14.86 10.67
C TYR A 148 7.78 -14.53 9.45
N ALA A 149 7.84 -13.28 8.97
CA ALA A 149 7.02 -12.75 7.88
C ALA A 149 7.87 -12.06 6.80
N PRO A 150 8.66 -12.82 6.00
CA PRO A 150 9.48 -12.26 4.95
C PRO A 150 8.62 -11.72 3.78
N THR A 151 9.08 -10.65 3.12
CA THR A 151 8.40 -10.19 1.90
C THR A 151 8.73 -11.08 0.71
N TRP A 152 7.75 -11.25 -0.18
CA TRP A 152 7.98 -11.90 -1.46
C TRP A 152 8.89 -11.03 -2.35
N ARG A 153 9.90 -11.65 -2.96
CA ARG A 153 10.81 -11.00 -3.90
C ARG A 153 10.27 -11.19 -5.32
N GLY A 154 9.80 -10.10 -5.94
CA GLY A 154 9.44 -10.11 -7.35
C GLY A 154 8.95 -8.77 -7.87
N GLY A 155 9.50 -8.36 -9.01
CA GLY A 155 8.96 -7.31 -9.89
C GLY A 155 8.09 -7.91 -10.98
N LEU A 156 7.49 -7.07 -11.82
CA LEU A 156 6.67 -7.51 -12.96
C LEU A 156 7.43 -8.43 -13.94
N ASN A 157 8.77 -8.39 -13.96
CA ASN A 157 9.60 -9.05 -14.98
C ASN A 157 10.66 -10.06 -14.46
N THR A 158 10.88 -10.18 -13.14
CA THR A 158 11.84 -11.15 -12.58
C THR A 158 11.36 -11.63 -11.21
N GLN A 159 11.00 -12.91 -11.11
CA GLN A 159 10.70 -13.58 -9.85
C GLN A 159 11.95 -14.33 -9.41
N TYR A 160 12.66 -13.82 -8.40
CA TYR A 160 13.74 -14.55 -7.76
C TYR A 160 13.33 -14.80 -6.31
N PHE A 161 12.60 -15.90 -6.10
CA PHE A 161 12.29 -16.36 -4.76
C PHE A 161 13.27 -17.47 -4.36
N ASP A 162 14.12 -17.19 -3.38
CA ASP A 162 15.08 -18.17 -2.87
C ASP A 162 14.42 -19.04 -1.80
N PHE A 163 13.69 -20.05 -2.28
CA PHE A 163 13.01 -21.01 -1.42
C PHE A 163 13.98 -21.76 -0.51
N GLU A 164 15.19 -22.11 -0.99
CA GLU A 164 16.16 -22.86 -0.19
C GLU A 164 16.68 -22.04 0.99
N ARG A 165 16.92 -20.74 0.82
CA ARG A 165 17.22 -19.86 1.95
C ARG A 165 16.06 -19.82 2.95
N LEU A 166 14.84 -19.55 2.50
CA LEU A 166 13.69 -19.50 3.41
C LEU A 166 13.53 -20.84 4.17
N ARG A 167 13.70 -21.96 3.46
CA ARG A 167 13.67 -23.30 4.05
C ARG A 167 14.73 -23.45 5.14
N ASN A 168 15.98 -23.08 4.87
CA ASN A 168 17.07 -23.16 5.84
C ASN A 168 16.87 -22.21 7.03
N ASP A 169 16.38 -20.99 6.78
CA ASP A 169 16.09 -20.02 7.83
C ASP A 169 15.02 -20.57 8.80
N ILE A 170 13.94 -21.14 8.28
CA ILE A 170 12.89 -21.78 9.10
C ILE A 170 13.49 -22.90 9.96
N LEU A 171 14.33 -23.75 9.39
CA LEU A 171 14.97 -24.86 10.12
C LEU A 171 15.91 -24.38 11.22
N GLU A 172 16.64 -23.30 11.00
CA GLU A 172 17.50 -22.69 12.01
C GLU A 172 16.69 -22.03 13.12
N LEU A 173 15.62 -21.32 12.77
CA LEU A 173 14.72 -20.70 13.74
C LEU A 173 14.04 -21.76 14.61
N GLN A 174 13.61 -22.90 14.04
CA GLN A 174 12.98 -24.01 14.78
C GLN A 174 13.81 -24.56 15.94
N LYS A 175 15.10 -24.24 16.02
CA LYS A 175 16.00 -24.61 17.12
C LYS A 175 15.93 -23.66 18.33
N SER A 176 15.19 -22.55 18.21
CA SER A 176 14.97 -21.60 19.30
C SER A 176 13.90 -22.08 20.30
N ASP A 177 13.84 -21.43 21.46
CA ASP A 177 12.84 -21.72 22.50
C ASP A 177 11.41 -21.20 22.17
N PHE A 178 11.24 -20.57 21.00
CA PHE A 178 9.97 -19.98 20.59
C PHE A 178 9.09 -20.98 19.81
N LYS A 179 7.76 -20.87 19.94
CA LYS A 179 6.84 -21.39 18.93
C LYS A 179 6.97 -20.53 17.69
N ILE A 180 7.35 -21.13 16.56
CA ILE A 180 7.49 -20.40 15.31
C ILE A 180 6.23 -20.48 14.48
N LEU A 181 5.84 -19.33 13.96
CA LEU A 181 4.83 -19.16 12.94
C LEU A 181 5.46 -18.46 11.73
N VAL A 182 5.21 -18.97 10.53
CA VAL A 182 5.77 -18.45 9.29
C VAL A 182 4.63 -17.97 8.41
N SER A 183 4.61 -16.68 8.09
CA SER A 183 3.65 -16.09 7.17
C SER A 183 4.30 -15.94 5.80
N VAL A 184 3.96 -16.84 4.88
CA VAL A 184 4.42 -16.79 3.49
C VAL A 184 3.37 -16.18 2.56
N HIS A 185 3.80 -15.73 1.38
CA HIS A 185 2.86 -15.25 0.36
C HIS A 185 2.08 -16.43 -0.24
N HIS A 186 0.78 -16.22 -0.53
CA HIS A 186 -0.10 -17.28 -1.05
C HIS A 186 0.40 -17.98 -2.32
N GLU A 187 1.21 -17.30 -3.14
CA GLU A 187 1.81 -17.89 -4.35
C GLU A 187 2.83 -18.99 -4.04
N ILE A 188 3.45 -18.99 -2.87
CA ILE A 188 4.50 -19.95 -2.48
C ILE A 188 4.03 -20.93 -1.39
N GLU A 189 2.79 -20.82 -0.90
CA GLU A 189 2.23 -21.73 0.12
C GLU A 189 2.36 -23.20 -0.31
N HIS A 190 2.10 -23.51 -1.58
CA HIS A 190 2.19 -24.86 -2.14
C HIS A 190 3.59 -25.48 -2.07
N LEU A 191 4.65 -24.67 -1.96
CA LEU A 191 6.02 -25.17 -1.80
C LEU A 191 6.27 -25.72 -0.39
N PHE A 192 5.38 -25.43 0.55
CA PHE A 192 5.44 -25.88 1.94
C PHE A 192 4.43 -26.99 2.26
N ASP A 193 3.84 -27.64 1.25
CA ASP A 193 2.92 -28.80 1.37
C ASP A 193 3.64 -30.10 1.79
N ASN A 194 4.55 -30.02 2.76
CA ASN A 194 5.23 -31.16 3.36
C ASN A 194 4.98 -31.22 4.87
N GLU A 195 5.08 -32.41 5.47
CA GLU A 195 4.85 -32.58 6.91
C GLU A 195 5.88 -31.82 7.78
N GLN A 196 7.03 -31.41 7.22
CA GLN A 196 8.08 -30.69 7.94
C GLN A 196 7.65 -29.26 8.33
N PHE A 197 6.86 -28.58 7.49
CA PHE A 197 6.49 -27.18 7.70
C PHE A 197 5.03 -26.96 8.13
N LYS A 198 4.23 -28.02 8.14
CA LYS A 198 2.80 -27.98 8.46
C LYS A 198 2.48 -27.33 9.82
N ASP A 199 3.32 -27.56 10.82
CA ASP A 199 3.13 -27.06 12.19
C ASP A 199 3.70 -25.65 12.43
N VAL A 200 4.38 -25.07 11.44
CA VAL A 200 4.96 -23.71 11.52
C VAL A 200 4.31 -22.74 10.55
N LEU A 201 3.70 -23.18 9.45
CA LEU A 201 2.99 -22.27 8.56
C LEU A 201 1.78 -21.66 9.25
N LEU A 202 1.64 -20.34 9.10
CA LEU A 202 0.45 -19.64 9.53
C LEU A 202 -0.74 -20.08 8.65
N PRO A 203 -1.83 -20.60 9.23
CA PRO A 203 -2.98 -20.99 8.43
C PRO A 203 -3.65 -19.78 7.77
N SER A 204 -3.99 -19.92 6.49
CA SER A 204 -4.57 -18.84 5.66
C SER A 204 -5.94 -18.31 6.16
N TYR A 205 -6.61 -19.03 7.06
CA TYR A 205 -7.86 -18.56 7.66
C TYR A 205 -7.66 -17.53 8.78
N ILE A 206 -6.46 -17.47 9.38
CA ILE A 206 -6.12 -16.53 10.46
C ILE A 206 -5.74 -15.18 9.84
N GLU A 207 -6.34 -14.09 10.33
CA GLU A 207 -5.93 -12.75 9.92
C GLU A 207 -4.65 -12.33 10.63
N MET A 208 -3.74 -11.66 9.91
CA MET A 208 -2.48 -11.16 10.48
C MET A 208 -2.72 -10.32 11.75
N ASN A 209 -3.60 -9.32 11.70
CA ASN A 209 -3.88 -8.46 12.84
C ASN A 209 -4.63 -9.17 13.99
N GLU A 210 -5.28 -10.31 13.74
CA GLU A 210 -5.83 -11.15 14.82
C GLU A 210 -4.70 -11.97 15.49
N LEU A 211 -3.64 -12.33 14.76
CA LEU A 211 -2.48 -13.07 15.26
C LEU A 211 -1.51 -12.21 16.08
N LEU A 212 -1.21 -10.98 15.64
CA LEU A 212 -0.20 -10.12 16.26
C LEU A 212 -0.30 -9.97 17.80
N PRO A 213 -1.49 -9.92 18.45
CA PRO A 213 -1.60 -9.85 19.90
C PRO A 213 -0.87 -10.97 20.65
N ILE A 214 -0.74 -12.16 20.06
CA ILE A 214 -0.08 -13.32 20.67
C ILE A 214 1.39 -13.49 20.29
N VAL A 215 1.92 -12.63 19.42
CA VAL A 215 3.30 -12.69 18.92
C VAL A 215 4.23 -11.92 19.85
N ASP A 216 5.27 -12.58 20.36
CA ASP A 216 6.25 -11.97 21.26
C ASP A 216 7.40 -11.29 20.50
N VAL A 217 7.77 -11.82 19.34
CA VAL A 217 8.86 -11.30 18.50
C VAL A 217 8.47 -11.40 17.03
N LEU A 218 8.71 -10.34 16.26
CA LEU A 218 8.52 -10.33 14.81
C LEU A 218 9.88 -10.31 14.10
N ILE A 219 10.12 -11.29 13.23
CA ILE A 219 11.17 -11.25 12.20
C ILE A 219 10.53 -10.87 10.88
N THR A 220 10.98 -9.79 10.26
CA THR A 220 10.50 -9.29 8.98
C THR A 220 11.65 -8.62 8.23
N ASP A 221 11.40 -8.13 7.01
CA ASP A 221 12.37 -7.37 6.22
C ASP A 221 11.83 -5.98 5.85
N TYR A 222 11.29 -5.80 4.65
CA TYR A 222 10.76 -4.54 4.11
C TYR A 222 9.22 -4.52 4.08
N SER A 223 8.58 -5.32 4.94
CA SER A 223 7.13 -5.44 5.03
C SER A 223 6.53 -4.34 5.90
N SER A 224 5.42 -3.74 5.44
CA SER A 224 4.66 -2.78 6.25
C SER A 224 4.02 -3.40 7.49
N VAL A 225 4.01 -4.74 7.64
CA VAL A 225 3.54 -5.43 8.85
C VAL A 225 4.35 -5.02 10.09
N MET A 226 5.58 -4.53 9.91
CA MET A 226 6.37 -3.99 11.03
C MET A 226 5.62 -2.87 11.77
N PHE A 227 4.89 -2.01 11.05
CA PHE A 227 4.15 -0.90 11.65
C PHE A 227 2.89 -1.37 12.38
N ASP A 228 2.23 -2.41 11.86
CA ASP A 228 1.09 -3.05 12.51
C ASP A 228 1.46 -3.71 13.84
N PHE A 229 2.70 -4.21 13.94
CA PHE A 229 3.22 -4.85 15.13
C PHE A 229 3.86 -3.86 16.11
N MET A 230 4.40 -2.74 15.59
CA MET A 230 5.10 -1.72 16.38
C MET A 230 4.24 -1.14 17.51
N VAL A 231 2.92 -1.07 17.34
CA VAL A 231 1.97 -0.60 18.36
C VAL A 231 1.98 -1.48 19.63
N LEU A 232 2.43 -2.73 19.53
CA LEU A 232 2.57 -3.63 20.67
C LEU A 232 3.84 -3.38 21.47
N GLU A 233 4.76 -2.57 20.94
CA GLU A 233 6.06 -2.25 21.54
C GLU A 233 6.86 -3.49 21.94
N ARG A 234 6.83 -4.50 21.06
CA ARG A 234 7.56 -5.76 21.19
C ARG A 234 8.72 -5.82 20.20
N PRO A 235 9.72 -6.68 20.43
CA PRO A 235 10.92 -6.73 19.60
C PRO A 235 10.62 -7.03 18.13
N ILE A 236 11.19 -6.19 17.25
CA ILE A 236 11.19 -6.39 15.80
C ILE A 236 12.63 -6.62 15.37
N ILE A 237 12.89 -7.75 14.73
CA ILE A 237 14.17 -8.07 14.09
C ILE A 237 13.99 -7.88 12.58
N CYS A 238 14.78 -6.98 12.01
CA CYS A 238 14.80 -6.75 10.57
C CYS A 238 15.89 -7.61 9.92
N TYR A 239 15.50 -8.72 9.29
CA TYR A 239 16.39 -9.62 8.59
C TYR A 239 16.50 -9.22 7.10
N VAL A 240 17.48 -8.39 6.78
CA VAL A 240 17.66 -7.66 5.52
C VAL A 240 18.90 -8.14 4.76
N TYR A 241 18.96 -9.44 4.46
CA TYR A 241 20.09 -10.09 3.79
C TYR A 241 20.44 -9.51 2.41
N ASP A 242 19.50 -8.82 1.74
CA ASP A 242 19.64 -8.23 0.41
C ASP A 242 19.47 -6.70 0.37
N TYR A 243 19.79 -6.02 1.48
CA TYR A 243 19.56 -4.57 1.66
C TYR A 243 20.02 -3.68 0.52
N GLU A 244 21.27 -3.81 0.06
CA GLU A 244 21.81 -2.97 -1.01
C GLU A 244 21.05 -3.17 -2.33
N HIS A 245 20.75 -4.42 -2.66
CA HIS A 245 19.99 -4.77 -3.86
C HIS A 245 18.57 -4.22 -3.79
N TYR A 246 17.87 -4.44 -2.67
CA TYR A 246 16.50 -3.96 -2.46
C TYR A 246 16.42 -2.43 -2.50
N LYS A 247 17.34 -1.73 -1.86
CA LYS A 247 17.41 -0.26 -1.86
C LYS A 247 17.69 0.30 -3.27
N GLN A 248 18.53 -0.37 -4.04
CA GLN A 248 18.79 0.01 -5.43
C GLN A 248 17.53 -0.15 -6.29
N GLU A 249 16.89 -1.32 -6.25
CA GLU A 249 15.72 -1.66 -7.08
C GLU A 249 14.46 -0.90 -6.68
N ARG A 250 14.11 -0.88 -5.38
CA ARG A 250 12.83 -0.36 -4.89
C ARG A 250 12.92 1.03 -4.30
N GLY A 251 14.09 1.42 -3.79
CA GLY A 251 14.25 2.64 -3.00
C GLY A 251 13.58 2.53 -1.62
N LEU A 252 14.04 3.35 -0.67
CA LEU A 252 13.54 3.36 0.71
C LEU A 252 13.39 4.81 1.18
N TYR A 253 12.32 5.09 1.92
CA TYR A 253 12.06 6.42 2.48
C TYR A 253 12.90 6.74 3.73
N PHE A 254 13.42 5.72 4.40
CA PHE A 254 14.21 5.82 5.63
C PHE A 254 15.18 4.64 5.71
N ASN A 255 16.17 4.72 6.60
CA ASN A 255 17.06 3.59 6.87
C ASN A 255 16.44 2.66 7.92
N ILE A 256 16.64 1.34 7.79
CA ILE A 256 15.95 0.33 8.61
C ILE A 256 16.34 0.41 10.10
N ASP A 257 17.53 0.90 10.41
CA ASP A 257 18.01 1.19 11.77
C ASP A 257 17.22 2.31 12.46
N GLU A 258 16.48 3.15 11.73
CA GLU A 258 15.50 4.07 12.32
C GLU A 258 14.30 3.34 12.95
N ILE A 259 14.05 2.08 12.58
CA ILE A 259 12.92 1.29 13.06
C ILE A 259 13.32 0.43 14.25
N THR A 260 14.46 -0.24 14.18
CA THR A 260 14.91 -1.17 15.21
C THR A 260 16.43 -1.22 15.26
N HIS A 261 16.98 -1.43 16.46
CA HIS A 261 18.40 -1.71 16.66
C HIS A 261 18.77 -3.14 16.23
N HIS A 262 17.78 -4.00 15.98
CA HIS A 262 17.98 -5.41 15.62
C HIS A 262 17.96 -5.62 14.10
N VAL A 263 18.95 -5.05 13.40
CA VAL A 263 19.11 -5.21 11.95
C VAL A 263 20.14 -6.30 11.66
N CYS A 264 19.72 -7.37 10.99
CA CYS A 264 20.54 -8.55 10.68
C CYS A 264 20.67 -8.75 9.17
N LYS A 265 21.82 -9.24 8.73
CA LYS A 265 22.12 -9.68 7.35
C LYS A 265 22.32 -11.19 7.26
N THR A 266 22.58 -11.88 8.38
CA THR A 266 22.71 -13.34 8.43
C THR A 266 21.75 -13.97 9.44
N ILE A 267 21.47 -15.27 9.26
CA ILE A 267 20.63 -16.02 10.20
C ILE A 267 21.34 -16.23 11.55
N GLU A 268 22.67 -16.25 11.56
CA GLU A 268 23.48 -16.31 12.77
C GLU A 268 23.27 -15.06 13.63
N GLU A 269 23.29 -13.87 13.04
CA GLU A 269 23.00 -12.61 13.75
C GLU A 269 21.58 -12.61 14.33
N VAL A 270 20.60 -13.13 13.59
CA VAL A 270 19.22 -13.28 14.09
C VAL A 270 19.20 -14.17 15.33
N LYS A 271 19.90 -15.32 15.30
CA LYS A 271 19.97 -16.25 16.43
C LYS A 271 20.69 -15.65 17.64
N GLU A 272 21.75 -14.87 17.42
CA GLU A 272 22.44 -14.15 18.49
C GLU A 272 21.49 -13.19 19.21
N ILE A 273 20.68 -12.43 18.46
CA ILE A 273 19.68 -11.52 19.01
C ILE A 273 18.58 -12.30 19.76
N LEU A 274 18.07 -13.40 19.19
CA LEU A 274 17.04 -14.23 19.84
C LEU A 274 17.50 -14.81 21.18
N ASN A 275 18.80 -15.11 21.31
CA ASN A 275 19.40 -15.64 22.55
C ASN A 275 19.89 -14.53 23.50
N SER A 276 19.80 -13.26 23.11
CA SER A 276 20.22 -12.15 23.94
C SER A 276 19.29 -11.97 25.14
N LYS A 277 19.88 -11.72 26.32
CA LYS A 277 19.14 -11.36 27.53
C LYS A 277 18.45 -10.00 27.40
N ASP A 278 18.94 -9.17 26.50
CA ASP A 278 18.49 -7.79 26.31
C ASP A 278 17.36 -7.68 25.27
N LEU A 279 16.96 -8.78 24.62
CA LEU A 279 15.96 -8.78 23.55
C LEU A 279 14.65 -8.08 23.94
N PHE A 280 14.23 -8.23 25.21
CA PHE A 280 12.99 -7.66 25.73
C PHE A 280 13.19 -6.34 26.50
N ILE A 281 14.41 -5.80 26.54
CA ILE A 281 14.68 -4.51 27.16
C ILE A 281 14.18 -3.41 26.21
N LYS A 282 13.29 -2.56 26.71
CA LYS A 282 12.73 -1.45 25.94
C LYS A 282 13.64 -0.23 25.98
N ASP A 283 13.88 0.34 24.80
CA ASP A 283 14.41 1.69 24.64
C ASP A 283 13.23 2.67 24.58
N GLU A 284 12.86 3.23 25.74
CA GLU A 284 11.69 4.11 25.89
C GLU A 284 11.78 5.37 25.02
N LEU A 285 12.99 5.91 24.81
CA LEU A 285 13.18 7.11 23.99
C LEU A 285 12.96 6.77 22.51
N HIS A 286 13.52 5.64 22.04
CA HIS A 286 13.30 5.15 20.68
C HIS A 286 11.81 4.85 20.42
N LEU A 287 11.14 4.16 21.35
CA LEU A 287 9.71 3.87 21.24
C LEU A 287 8.86 5.14 21.21
N ALA A 288 9.15 6.14 22.03
CA ALA A 288 8.44 7.42 22.01
C ALA A 288 8.58 8.14 20.65
N ASN A 289 9.77 8.12 20.05
CA ASN A 289 10.01 8.70 18.72
C ASN A 289 9.25 7.94 17.63
N LEU A 290 9.26 6.60 17.67
CA LEU A 290 8.50 5.77 16.74
C LEU A 290 7.00 5.99 16.87
N ARG A 291 6.49 6.10 18.11
CA ARG A 291 5.08 6.37 18.40
C ARG A 291 4.66 7.68 17.73
N TYR A 292 5.37 8.76 18.03
CA TYR A 292 5.10 10.08 17.45
C TYR A 292 5.11 10.06 15.91
N LYS A 293 6.01 9.29 15.30
CA LYS A 293 6.16 9.25 13.84
C LYS A 293 5.13 8.35 13.16
N PHE A 294 4.77 7.22 13.74
CA PHE A 294 4.10 6.13 13.01
C PHE A 294 2.79 5.62 13.60
N TYR A 295 2.55 5.68 14.92
CA TYR A 295 1.41 4.99 15.53
C TYR A 295 0.77 5.75 16.71
N ASP A 296 0.93 7.07 16.76
CA ASP A 296 0.32 7.94 17.78
C ASP A 296 -1.21 7.87 17.81
N LEU A 297 -1.83 7.53 16.68
CA LEU A 297 -3.27 7.37 16.52
C LEU A 297 -3.76 5.91 16.62
N GLU A 298 -2.89 4.94 16.86
CA GLU A 298 -3.29 3.55 17.00
C GLU A 298 -3.68 3.24 18.46
N ASP A 299 -4.88 3.69 18.83
CA ASP A 299 -5.44 3.62 20.20
C ASP A 299 -6.58 2.60 20.36
N GLY A 300 -6.78 1.73 19.37
CA GLY A 300 -7.87 0.76 19.31
C GLY A 300 -9.23 1.37 18.95
N LYS A 301 -9.26 2.63 18.48
CA LYS A 301 -10.49 3.34 18.08
C LYS A 301 -10.44 3.82 16.63
N SER A 302 -9.54 3.26 15.82
CA SER A 302 -9.34 3.66 14.43
C SER A 302 -10.58 3.43 13.58
N CYS A 303 -11.24 2.27 13.73
CA CYS A 303 -12.50 1.96 13.06
C CYS A 303 -13.61 2.94 13.43
N SER A 304 -13.72 3.32 14.71
CA SER A 304 -14.75 4.26 15.18
C SER A 304 -14.58 5.65 14.56
N ARG A 305 -13.34 6.16 14.53
CA ARG A 305 -13.02 7.45 13.90
C ARG A 305 -13.31 7.43 12.39
N VAL A 306 -13.00 6.34 11.70
CA VAL A 306 -13.29 6.17 10.27
C VAL A 306 -14.81 6.12 10.01
N VAL A 307 -15.56 5.36 10.81
CA VAL A 307 -17.02 5.27 10.68
C VAL A 307 -17.66 6.64 10.88
N SER A 308 -17.26 7.36 11.93
CA SER A 308 -17.77 8.71 12.23
C SER A 308 -17.49 9.67 11.07
N ALA A 309 -16.26 9.67 10.53
CA ALA A 309 -15.89 10.56 9.44
C ALA A 309 -16.53 10.19 8.09
N PHE A 310 -16.71 8.89 7.80
CA PHE A 310 -17.20 8.44 6.50
C PHE A 310 -18.72 8.33 6.39
N PHE A 311 -19.44 8.11 7.50
CA PHE A 311 -20.90 7.93 7.47
C PHE A 311 -21.69 9.08 8.09
N GLU A 312 -21.12 9.79 9.07
CA GLU A 312 -21.88 10.75 9.90
C GLU A 312 -21.73 12.21 9.45
N ASP A 313 -21.03 12.48 8.35
CA ASP A 313 -20.85 13.82 7.78
C ASP A 313 -20.39 14.88 8.80
N ILE A 314 -19.59 14.45 9.79
CA ILE A 314 -18.87 15.40 10.64
C ILE A 314 -18.06 16.28 9.69
N LYS A 315 -18.42 17.57 9.64
CA LYS A 315 -17.81 18.58 8.78
C LYS A 315 -16.31 18.61 9.05
N THR A 316 -15.57 17.81 8.31
CA THR A 316 -14.16 18.05 8.10
C THR A 316 -14.09 19.30 7.26
N GLU A 317 -13.54 20.37 7.85
CA GLU A 317 -13.33 21.60 7.11
C GLU A 317 -12.61 21.24 5.82
N LYS A 318 -13.28 21.49 4.69
CA LYS A 318 -12.58 21.56 3.42
C LYS A 318 -11.66 22.75 3.55
N ASN A 319 -10.42 22.50 3.98
CA ASN A 319 -9.32 23.42 3.75
C ASN A 319 -9.05 23.42 2.25
N ALA A 320 -9.99 23.98 1.48
CA ALA A 320 -9.82 24.29 0.09
C ALA A 320 -8.82 25.43 0.04
N LYS A 321 -7.54 25.06 0.16
CA LYS A 321 -6.45 25.96 -0.17
C LYS A 321 -6.72 26.36 -1.62
N GLN A 322 -6.96 27.65 -1.85
CA GLN A 322 -7.16 28.16 -3.19
C GLN A 322 -5.82 28.07 -3.92
N CYS A 323 -5.60 26.94 -4.59
CA CYS A 323 -4.40 26.68 -5.36
C CYS A 323 -4.64 27.14 -6.79
N ASN A 324 -3.71 27.93 -7.34
CA ASN A 324 -3.76 28.34 -8.75
C ASN A 324 -3.29 27.17 -9.61
N ASN A 325 -4.15 26.18 -9.81
CA ASN A 325 -3.84 25.01 -10.62
C ASN A 325 -4.10 25.32 -12.09
N ILE A 326 -3.15 25.00 -12.95
CA ILE A 326 -3.32 25.03 -14.42
C ILE A 326 -3.14 23.61 -14.93
N LEU A 327 -4.11 23.13 -15.72
CA LEU A 327 -4.04 21.85 -16.40
C LEU A 327 -3.66 22.07 -17.87
N PHE A 328 -2.61 21.39 -18.32
CA PHE A 328 -2.21 21.33 -19.71
C PHE A 328 -2.39 19.93 -20.29
N TYR A 329 -2.71 19.91 -21.59
CA TYR A 329 -2.47 18.75 -22.44
C TYR A 329 -1.45 19.14 -23.50
N ALA A 330 -0.20 18.71 -23.32
CA ALA A 330 0.92 19.07 -24.20
C ALA A 330 1.18 18.03 -25.30
N GLY A 331 0.27 17.05 -25.45
CA GLY A 331 0.49 15.89 -26.32
C GLY A 331 1.59 14.95 -25.80
N PRO A 332 2.16 14.11 -26.68
CA PRO A 332 3.10 13.05 -26.29
C PRO A 332 4.57 13.51 -26.20
N PHE A 333 4.84 14.81 -26.11
CA PHE A 333 6.21 15.38 -26.08
C PHE A 333 7.08 15.06 -27.31
N ILE A 334 6.50 15.07 -28.52
CA ILE A 334 7.27 14.95 -29.77
C ILE A 334 8.31 16.07 -29.85
N PRO A 335 9.59 15.81 -30.19
CA PRO A 335 10.65 16.82 -30.31
C PRO A 335 10.43 17.86 -31.44
N ASN A 336 9.44 18.75 -31.28
CA ASN A 336 9.04 19.73 -32.27
C ASN A 336 8.82 21.13 -31.66
N GLY A 337 8.38 22.07 -32.49
CA GLY A 337 8.10 23.45 -32.07
C GLY A 337 7.04 23.57 -30.97
N ILE A 338 6.06 22.66 -30.93
CA ILE A 338 4.99 22.64 -29.91
C ILE A 338 5.59 22.29 -28.54
N THR A 339 6.34 21.19 -28.47
CA THR A 339 7.00 20.76 -27.22
C THR A 339 8.01 21.79 -26.73
N ASN A 340 8.79 22.39 -27.63
CA ASN A 340 9.72 23.46 -27.26
C ASN A 340 9.00 24.70 -26.72
N SER A 341 7.90 25.11 -27.35
CA SER A 341 7.07 26.22 -26.86
C SER A 341 6.47 25.92 -25.49
N PHE A 342 5.97 24.69 -25.27
CA PHE A 342 5.46 24.26 -23.97
C PHE A 342 6.54 24.26 -22.89
N LYS A 343 7.75 23.76 -23.17
CA LYS A 343 8.88 23.80 -22.22
C LYS A 343 9.22 25.24 -21.80
N ASN A 344 9.26 26.17 -22.76
CA ASN A 344 9.50 27.59 -22.48
C ASN A 344 8.39 28.19 -21.62
N LEU A 345 7.13 27.88 -21.94
CA LEU A 345 5.98 28.31 -21.13
C LEU A 345 6.09 27.79 -19.69
N VAL A 346 6.35 26.49 -19.51
CA VAL A 346 6.56 25.89 -18.18
C VAL A 346 7.65 26.65 -17.44
N TYR A 347 8.81 26.90 -18.07
CA TYR A 347 9.93 27.63 -17.46
C TYR A 347 9.52 29.02 -16.94
N HIS A 348 8.73 29.78 -17.70
CA HIS A 348 8.25 31.09 -17.26
C HIS A 348 7.18 30.99 -16.16
N LEU A 349 6.29 30.00 -16.24
CA LEU A 349 5.24 29.79 -15.25
C LEU A 349 5.79 29.32 -13.89
N GLN A 350 6.97 28.68 -13.83
CA GLN A 350 7.54 28.21 -12.55
C GLN A 350 7.84 29.31 -11.55
N ASN A 351 8.14 30.51 -12.05
CA ASN A 351 8.41 31.67 -11.20
C ASN A 351 7.13 32.38 -10.74
N LEU A 352 5.98 31.90 -11.21
CA LEU A 352 4.67 32.37 -10.81
C LEU A 352 4.07 31.38 -9.81
N ASN A 353 3.15 31.85 -8.98
CA ASN A 353 2.50 31.04 -7.95
C ASN A 353 1.42 30.12 -8.56
N PHE A 354 1.78 29.27 -9.52
CA PHE A 354 0.92 28.28 -10.18
C PHE A 354 1.41 26.85 -9.92
N ASN A 355 0.46 25.94 -9.70
CA ASN A 355 0.70 24.50 -9.79
C ASN A 355 0.42 24.03 -11.21
N ILE A 356 1.44 23.55 -11.90
CA ILE A 356 1.32 23.08 -13.29
C ILE A 356 1.06 21.58 -13.28
N PHE A 357 -0.11 21.17 -13.75
CA PHE A 357 -0.47 19.77 -13.99
C PHE A 357 -0.46 19.49 -15.48
N VAL A 358 0.07 18.33 -15.89
CA VAL A 358 0.09 17.90 -17.29
C VAL A 358 -0.57 16.54 -17.41
N SER A 359 -1.69 16.50 -18.13
CA SER A 359 -2.34 15.24 -18.51
C SER A 359 -1.53 14.58 -19.62
N ILE A 360 -1.23 13.29 -19.46
CA ILE A 360 -0.41 12.53 -20.41
C ILE A 360 -1.06 11.20 -20.75
N ASP A 361 -0.75 10.67 -21.92
CA ASP A 361 -0.89 9.24 -22.22
C ASP A 361 0.49 8.59 -22.06
N PRO A 362 0.73 7.79 -21.01
CA PRO A 362 2.03 7.20 -20.75
C PRO A 362 2.57 6.38 -21.93
N THR A 363 1.72 5.58 -22.58
CA THR A 363 2.14 4.67 -23.66
C THR A 363 2.67 5.42 -24.86
N SER A 364 2.07 6.56 -25.20
CA SER A 364 2.55 7.44 -26.27
C SER A 364 3.95 8.03 -26.02
N ILE A 365 4.40 8.06 -24.75
CA ILE A 365 5.68 8.64 -24.32
C ILE A 365 6.74 7.55 -24.17
N TYR A 366 6.54 6.57 -23.27
CA TYR A 366 7.61 5.61 -22.94
C TYR A 366 7.96 4.67 -24.11
N SER A 367 7.07 4.54 -25.10
CA SER A 367 7.34 3.75 -26.31
C SER A 367 8.33 4.42 -27.28
N HIS A 368 8.74 5.67 -27.03
CA HIS A 368 9.67 6.42 -27.88
C HIS A 368 10.72 7.13 -27.02
N GLU A 369 11.99 6.74 -27.18
CA GLU A 369 13.12 7.26 -26.37
C GLU A 369 13.22 8.80 -26.43
N GLU A 370 13.13 9.37 -27.63
CA GLU A 370 13.19 10.81 -27.86
C GLU A 370 12.10 11.61 -27.10
N ARG A 371 10.90 11.03 -26.94
CA ARG A 371 9.78 11.67 -26.19
C ARG A 371 10.01 11.56 -24.70
N LEU A 372 10.54 10.42 -24.26
CA LEU A 372 10.91 10.19 -22.87
C LEU A 372 12.02 11.16 -22.41
N GLU A 373 12.99 11.45 -23.26
CA GLU A 373 13.99 12.49 -23.02
C GLU A 373 13.34 13.87 -22.82
N GLN A 374 12.42 14.27 -23.71
CA GLN A 374 11.71 15.54 -23.59
C GLN A 374 10.87 15.62 -22.30
N PHE A 375 10.22 14.52 -21.92
CA PHE A 375 9.48 14.40 -20.68
C PHE A 375 10.37 14.67 -19.46
N TYR A 376 11.55 14.05 -19.40
CA TYR A 376 12.43 14.18 -18.23
C TYR A 376 12.97 15.61 -18.05
N LEU A 377 13.13 16.39 -19.12
CA LEU A 377 13.57 17.80 -19.05
C LEU A 377 12.62 18.70 -18.24
N ILE A 378 11.33 18.37 -18.17
CA ILE A 378 10.34 19.12 -17.39
C ILE A 378 9.83 18.36 -16.16
N SER A 379 10.22 17.10 -15.98
CA SER A 379 9.58 16.23 -14.98
C SER A 379 9.70 16.70 -13.53
N LYS A 380 10.74 17.47 -13.22
CA LYS A 380 10.95 18.08 -11.89
C LYS A 380 10.20 19.40 -11.69
N LYS A 381 9.56 19.90 -12.75
CA LYS A 381 9.00 21.26 -12.87
C LYS A 381 7.48 21.29 -12.85
N VAL A 382 6.86 20.15 -13.14
CA VAL A 382 5.40 19.98 -13.27
C VAL A 382 4.96 18.72 -12.53
N LYS A 383 3.66 18.60 -12.31
CA LYS A 383 2.99 17.39 -11.80
C LYS A 383 2.31 16.67 -12.97
N PHE A 384 2.32 15.34 -12.99
CA PHE A 384 1.73 14.58 -14.10
C PHE A 384 0.46 13.84 -13.69
N LEU A 385 -0.51 13.82 -14.60
CA LEU A 385 -1.75 13.08 -14.49
C LEU A 385 -1.82 12.07 -15.65
N PRO A 386 -1.24 10.87 -15.48
CA PRO A 386 -1.38 9.78 -16.45
C PRO A 386 -2.85 9.38 -16.64
N ARG A 387 -3.29 9.43 -17.90
CA ARG A 387 -4.55 8.80 -18.32
C ARG A 387 -4.33 7.30 -18.47
N ILE A 388 -5.29 6.53 -17.97
CA ILE A 388 -5.31 5.07 -18.07
C ILE A 388 -6.73 4.59 -18.31
N GLY A 389 -6.86 3.40 -18.90
CA GLY A 389 -8.14 2.85 -19.30
C GLY A 389 -8.73 3.54 -20.53
N SER A 390 -9.97 3.21 -20.86
CA SER A 390 -10.73 3.83 -21.95
C SER A 390 -11.49 5.07 -21.48
N LEU A 391 -11.88 5.91 -22.44
CA LEU A 391 -12.86 6.96 -22.21
C LEU A 391 -14.19 6.29 -21.83
N ASN A 392 -14.72 6.66 -20.67
CA ASN A 392 -16.05 6.23 -20.24
C ASN A 392 -17.09 7.13 -20.90
N LEU A 393 -17.46 6.75 -22.12
CA LEU A 393 -18.41 7.46 -22.94
C LEU A 393 -19.84 7.06 -22.57
N THR A 394 -20.74 8.04 -22.59
CA THR A 394 -22.18 7.79 -22.74
C THR A 394 -22.44 7.09 -24.08
N LEU A 395 -23.63 6.50 -24.25
CA LEU A 395 -24.00 5.89 -25.53
C LEU A 395 -23.97 6.91 -26.68
N GLU A 396 -24.32 8.16 -26.40
CA GLU A 396 -24.26 9.26 -27.36
C GLU A 396 -22.82 9.61 -27.72
N GLU A 397 -21.95 9.84 -26.72
CA GLU A 397 -20.53 10.13 -26.98
C GLU A 397 -19.83 8.97 -27.69
N PHE A 398 -20.17 7.72 -27.36
CA PHE A 398 -19.65 6.54 -28.04
C PHE A 398 -20.05 6.52 -29.51
N TYR A 399 -21.29 6.90 -29.82
CA TYR A 399 -21.77 6.98 -31.19
C TYR A 399 -21.04 8.09 -31.97
N ILE A 400 -20.87 9.28 -31.36
CA ILE A 400 -20.16 10.41 -31.95
C ILE A 400 -18.69 10.08 -32.22
N GLU A 401 -17.99 9.48 -31.24
CA GLU A 401 -16.59 9.06 -31.45
C GLU A 401 -16.47 7.99 -32.53
N LYS A 402 -17.40 7.03 -32.58
CA LYS A 402 -17.37 5.98 -33.59
C LYS A 402 -17.60 6.51 -35.01
N GLU A 403 -18.50 7.48 -35.19
CA GLU A 403 -18.67 8.15 -36.49
C GLU A 403 -17.41 8.91 -36.88
N SER A 404 -16.79 9.62 -35.94
CA SER A 404 -15.55 10.38 -36.19
C SER A 404 -14.37 9.47 -36.58
N LEU A 405 -14.27 8.27 -35.99
CA LEU A 405 -13.26 7.24 -36.33
C LEU A 405 -13.55 6.51 -37.65
N SER A 406 -14.74 6.64 -38.22
CA SER A 406 -15.09 6.07 -39.53
C SER A 406 -14.87 7.04 -40.69
N GLU A 407 -14.63 8.32 -40.38
CA GLU A 407 -14.36 9.38 -41.35
C GLU A 407 -12.85 9.67 -41.54
N GLU A 408 -11.99 9.23 -40.62
CA GLU A 408 -10.51 9.16 -40.77
C GLU A 408 -10.06 7.81 -41.35
#